data_AF-A0A7Y1ZI62-F1
#
_entry.id   AF-A0A7Y1ZI62-F1
#
_cell.length_a   1.000
_cell.length_b   1.000
_cell.length_c   1.000
_cell.angle_alpha   90.00
_cell.angle_beta   90.00
_cell.angle_gamma   90.00
#
_symmetry.space_group_name_H-M   'P 1'
#
loop_
_entity.id
_entity.type
_entity.pdbx_description
1 polymer ?
#
loop_
_entity_poly.entity_id
_entity_poly.type
_entity_poly.pdbx_seq_one_letter_code
_entity_poly.pdbx_strand_id
1 'polypeptide(L)'
;QLFHGRGGTVGRGGAPARAALLSQPPGSLAQGLRVTEQGEMIRNKLGLKSLATKTLALYTSAILEANLREPPTPKQEWRDLMDSIADDSCSAYRAYVRDNEDFVRYFRQATPEQELAKLPLGSRPARRKGGGGIASLRAIPWIFAWTQNRLMLPAWLGAGQALAGAITNGKRNLLEEMLEHWPFFTSRLSMLEMVFAKADTGLSAYYDSKLVEDALQPIGEHLREQITADIKVLLDLLGEKKLLEKEPWGRESIQLRNVYTDPLNVLQVELLARNRATEDDDIEQALMVTFAGVAAGMRNTG
;
A
#
# COMPACT_ATOMS: atom_id res chain seq x y z
N GLN A 1 1.26 -26.27 6.43
CA GLN A 1 2.10 -25.24 5.79
C GLN A 1 1.23 -24.05 5.41
N LEU A 2 1.56 -22.85 5.86
CA LEU A 2 0.85 -21.62 5.47
C LEU A 2 1.31 -21.18 4.07
N PHE A 3 0.39 -20.67 3.25
CA PHE A 3 0.70 -20.09 1.96
C PHE A 3 0.39 -18.59 1.97
N HIS A 4 1.43 -17.76 1.90
CA HIS A 4 1.29 -16.31 1.85
C HIS A 4 1.01 -15.85 0.42
N GLY A 5 -0.13 -15.19 0.23
CA GLY A 5 -0.56 -14.60 -1.03
C GLY A 5 0.27 -13.37 -1.45
N ARG A 6 -0.22 -12.64 -2.45
CA ARG A 6 0.39 -11.37 -2.90
C ARG A 6 0.12 -10.26 -1.88
N GLY A 7 1.05 -9.31 -1.77
CA GLY A 7 0.94 -8.14 -0.90
C GLY A 7 1.36 -8.40 0.54
N GLY A 8 1.16 -7.42 1.41
CA GLY A 8 1.48 -7.50 2.83
C GLY A 8 2.97 -7.39 3.14
N THR A 9 3.33 -7.54 4.42
CA THR A 9 4.68 -7.31 4.97
C THR A 9 5.72 -8.32 4.46
N VAL A 10 5.33 -9.60 4.29
CA VAL A 10 6.23 -10.68 3.84
C VAL A 10 6.63 -10.52 2.36
N GLY A 11 5.73 -10.00 1.52
CA GLY A 11 5.98 -9.81 0.08
C GLY A 11 7.01 -8.73 -0.27
N ARG A 12 7.38 -7.86 0.69
CA ARG A 12 8.11 -6.60 0.43
C ARG A 12 9.59 -6.75 0.06
N GLY A 13 10.20 -7.91 0.33
CA GLY A 13 11.63 -8.15 0.06
C GLY A 13 12.59 -7.36 0.95
N GLY A 14 13.83 -7.84 1.08
CA GLY A 14 14.86 -7.19 1.91
C GLY A 14 14.64 -7.35 3.43
N ALA A 15 15.21 -6.43 4.21
CA ALA A 15 15.10 -6.43 5.69
C ALA A 15 13.64 -6.41 6.21
N PRO A 16 12.69 -5.69 5.58
CA PRO A 16 11.28 -5.73 5.98
C PRO A 16 10.64 -7.11 5.86
N ALA A 17 11.04 -7.93 4.87
CA ALA A 17 10.49 -9.28 4.71
C ALA A 17 10.99 -10.23 5.81
N ARG A 18 12.26 -10.09 6.24
CA ARG A 18 12.78 -10.86 7.37
C ARG A 18 12.02 -10.52 8.66
N ALA A 19 11.87 -9.22 8.96
CA ALA A 19 11.12 -8.79 10.14
C ALA A 19 9.65 -9.26 10.09
N ALA A 20 9.03 -9.25 8.91
CA ALA A 20 7.68 -9.75 8.69
C ALA A 20 7.52 -11.27 8.91
N LEU A 21 8.55 -12.05 8.61
CA LEU A 21 8.57 -13.50 8.86
C LEU A 21 8.72 -13.79 10.35
N LEU A 22 9.55 -13.01 11.05
CA LEU A 22 9.77 -13.13 12.49
C LEU A 22 8.58 -12.62 13.33
N SER A 23 7.71 -11.81 12.75
CA SER A 23 6.52 -11.28 13.42
C SER A 23 5.27 -12.16 13.29
N GLN A 24 5.38 -13.31 12.61
CA GLN A 24 4.27 -14.24 12.46
C GLN A 24 3.94 -14.95 13.79
N PRO A 25 2.71 -15.44 13.98
CA PRO A 25 2.38 -16.25 15.15
C PRO A 25 3.35 -17.43 15.35
N PRO A 26 3.66 -17.82 16.60
CA PRO A 26 4.49 -18.98 16.90
C PRO A 26 4.07 -20.23 16.10
N GLY A 27 5.07 -20.98 15.59
CA GLY A 27 4.84 -22.18 14.77
C GLY A 27 4.46 -21.95 13.30
N SER A 28 4.27 -20.69 12.85
CA SER A 28 3.84 -20.39 11.46
C SER A 28 4.80 -20.93 10.38
N LEU A 29 6.11 -20.98 10.67
CA LEU A 29 7.16 -21.43 9.74
C LEU A 29 7.68 -22.85 10.03
N ALA A 30 7.05 -23.59 10.95
CA ALA A 30 7.47 -24.95 11.32
C ALA A 30 7.38 -25.93 10.14
N GLN A 31 6.48 -25.67 9.19
CA GLN A 31 6.28 -26.48 7.98
C GLN A 31 6.86 -25.80 6.72
N GLY A 32 7.82 -24.89 6.91
CA GLY A 32 8.49 -24.14 5.85
C GLY A 32 7.74 -22.91 5.36
N LEU A 33 8.44 -22.10 4.56
CA LEU A 33 7.91 -20.88 3.95
C LEU A 33 7.40 -21.16 2.54
N ARG A 34 6.13 -20.84 2.30
CA ARG A 34 5.57 -20.74 0.94
C ARG A 34 4.99 -19.33 0.76
N VAL A 35 5.61 -18.54 -0.12
CA VAL A 35 5.21 -17.14 -0.38
C VAL A 35 5.07 -16.90 -1.87
N THR A 36 4.09 -16.09 -2.26
CA THR A 36 3.94 -15.62 -3.63
C THR A 36 4.89 -14.45 -3.89
N GLU A 37 5.85 -14.65 -4.78
CA GLU A 37 6.67 -13.53 -5.27
C GLU A 37 5.90 -12.72 -6.31
N GLN A 38 5.71 -11.44 -6.03
CA GLN A 38 5.00 -10.52 -6.92
C GLN A 38 5.85 -10.23 -8.18
N GLY A 39 5.24 -10.26 -9.36
CA GLY A 39 5.93 -10.07 -10.65
C GLY A 39 6.73 -8.77 -10.71
N GLU A 40 6.16 -7.68 -10.19
CA GLU A 40 6.79 -6.36 -10.07
C GLU A 40 8.04 -6.34 -9.17
N MET A 41 8.23 -7.36 -8.32
CA MET A 41 9.37 -7.49 -7.40
C MET A 41 10.44 -8.48 -7.88
N ILE A 42 10.15 -9.32 -8.89
CA ILE A 42 11.08 -10.37 -9.34
C ILE A 42 12.44 -9.80 -9.73
N ARG A 43 12.47 -8.71 -10.52
CA ARG A 43 13.73 -8.06 -10.91
C ARG A 43 14.56 -7.62 -9.71
N ASN A 44 13.92 -7.13 -8.65
CA ASN A 44 14.59 -6.58 -7.47
C ASN A 44 15.04 -7.66 -6.47
N LYS A 45 14.39 -8.82 -6.47
CA LYS A 45 14.72 -9.93 -5.57
C LYS A 45 15.62 -10.98 -6.21
N LEU A 46 15.38 -11.30 -7.47
CA LEU A 46 15.93 -12.46 -8.17
C LEU A 46 16.62 -12.09 -9.50
N GLY A 47 16.62 -10.81 -9.90
CA GLY A 47 17.13 -10.39 -11.21
C GLY A 47 18.65 -10.47 -11.38
N LEU A 48 19.40 -10.56 -10.28
CA LEU A 48 20.85 -10.78 -10.28
C LEU A 48 21.20 -11.91 -9.32
N LYS A 49 22.25 -12.68 -9.63
CA LYS A 49 22.71 -13.80 -8.79
C LYS A 49 22.95 -13.36 -7.34
N SER A 50 23.62 -12.23 -7.13
CA SER A 50 23.89 -11.69 -5.78
C SER A 50 22.61 -11.31 -5.03
N LEU A 51 21.64 -10.72 -5.72
CA LEU A 51 20.32 -10.38 -5.15
C LEU A 51 19.54 -11.66 -4.80
N ALA A 52 19.54 -12.65 -5.68
CA ALA A 52 18.87 -13.93 -5.44
C ALA A 52 19.46 -14.64 -4.21
N THR A 53 20.79 -14.74 -4.12
CA THR A 53 21.47 -15.31 -2.95
C THR A 53 21.10 -14.55 -1.68
N LYS A 54 21.11 -13.21 -1.70
CA LYS A 54 20.73 -12.40 -0.54
C LYS A 54 19.27 -12.63 -0.13
N THR A 55 18.35 -12.67 -1.09
CA THR A 55 16.91 -12.91 -0.83
C THR A 55 16.69 -14.29 -0.20
N LEU A 56 17.29 -15.34 -0.76
CA LEU A 56 17.17 -16.69 -0.22
C LEU A 56 17.83 -16.82 1.16
N ALA A 57 19.00 -16.20 1.37
CA ALA A 57 19.64 -16.17 2.68
C ALA A 57 18.78 -15.46 3.74
N LEU A 58 18.11 -14.35 3.38
CA LEU A 58 17.17 -13.67 4.27
C LEU A 58 15.99 -14.56 4.66
N TYR A 59 15.39 -15.28 3.69
CA TYR A 59 14.31 -16.22 4.00
C TYR A 59 14.78 -17.38 4.87
N THR A 60 15.89 -18.02 4.52
CA THR A 60 16.44 -19.14 5.29
C THR A 60 16.75 -18.73 6.72
N SER A 61 17.43 -17.58 6.91
CA SER A 61 17.74 -17.09 8.26
C SER A 61 16.48 -16.77 9.08
N ALA A 62 15.46 -16.15 8.46
CA ALA A 62 14.20 -15.85 9.13
C ALA A 62 13.46 -17.12 9.56
N ILE A 63 13.41 -18.15 8.71
CA ILE A 63 12.76 -19.43 9.02
C ILE A 63 13.45 -20.11 10.19
N LEU A 64 14.78 -20.20 10.15
CA LEU A 64 15.56 -20.82 11.23
C LEU A 64 15.36 -20.09 12.55
N GLU A 65 15.43 -18.75 12.54
CA GLU A 65 15.26 -17.95 13.75
C GLU A 65 13.83 -18.01 14.30
N ALA A 66 12.80 -17.90 13.45
CA ALA A 66 11.40 -18.01 13.88
C ALA A 66 11.07 -19.37 14.50
N ASN A 67 11.69 -20.44 14.01
CA ASN A 67 11.48 -21.79 14.55
C ASN A 67 12.25 -22.07 15.84
N LEU A 68 13.28 -21.28 16.15
CA LEU A 68 14.10 -21.42 17.36
C LEU A 68 13.76 -20.38 18.44
N ARG A 69 13.26 -19.21 18.02
CA ARG A 69 12.92 -18.07 18.88
C ARG A 69 11.54 -17.59 18.51
N GLU A 70 10.56 -18.04 19.27
CA GLU A 70 9.18 -17.62 19.08
C GLU A 70 9.01 -16.15 19.49
N PRO A 71 8.22 -15.36 18.73
CA PRO A 71 7.88 -14.01 19.15
C PRO A 71 7.02 -14.05 20.42
N PRO A 72 7.01 -12.96 21.22
CA PRO A 72 6.22 -12.90 22.43
C PRO A 72 4.73 -13.08 22.11
N THR A 73 4.04 -13.83 22.97
CA THR A 73 2.58 -13.96 22.87
C THR A 73 1.95 -12.61 23.26
N PRO A 74 1.06 -12.05 22.43
CA PRO A 74 0.47 -10.76 22.76
C PRO A 74 -0.46 -10.86 23.96
N LYS A 75 -0.35 -9.86 24.85
CA LYS A 75 -1.20 -9.70 26.04
C LYS A 75 -2.67 -9.55 25.64
N GLN A 76 -3.59 -9.88 26.55
CA GLN A 76 -5.03 -9.77 26.28
C GLN A 76 -5.42 -8.32 25.95
N GLU A 77 -4.91 -7.34 26.70
CA GLU A 77 -5.14 -5.92 26.44
C GLU A 77 -4.68 -5.45 25.04
N TRP A 78 -3.61 -6.04 24.48
CA TRP A 78 -3.17 -5.74 23.12
C TRP A 78 -4.13 -6.30 22.08
N ARG A 79 -4.71 -7.48 22.35
CA ARG A 79 -5.71 -8.11 21.49
C ARG A 79 -7.00 -7.31 21.49
N ASP A 80 -7.51 -6.96 22.68
CA ASP A 80 -8.73 -6.17 22.84
C ASP A 80 -8.60 -4.80 22.16
N LEU A 81 -7.43 -4.15 22.28
CA LEU A 81 -7.17 -2.89 21.58
C LEU A 81 -7.11 -3.09 20.06
N MET A 82 -6.47 -4.15 19.58
CA MET A 82 -6.44 -4.46 18.14
C MET A 82 -7.81 -4.78 17.56
N ASP A 83 -8.69 -5.42 18.32
CA ASP A 83 -10.07 -5.68 17.91
C ASP A 83 -10.83 -4.35 17.73
N SER A 84 -10.72 -3.43 18.70
CA SER A 84 -11.29 -2.07 18.59
C SER A 84 -10.74 -1.31 17.38
N ILE A 85 -9.41 -1.31 17.18
CA ILE A 85 -8.77 -0.65 16.04
C ILE A 85 -9.22 -1.27 14.71
N ALA A 86 -9.40 -2.58 14.67
CA ALA A 86 -9.88 -3.29 13.48
C ALA A 86 -11.32 -2.88 13.13
N ASP A 87 -12.22 -2.80 14.12
CA ASP A 87 -13.60 -2.38 13.92
C ASP A 87 -13.70 -0.91 13.46
N ASP A 88 -12.97 0.00 14.11
CA ASP A 88 -12.93 1.42 13.77
C ASP A 88 -12.36 1.63 12.36
N SER A 89 -11.22 0.99 12.05
CA SER A 89 -10.58 1.11 10.74
C SER A 89 -11.44 0.51 9.62
N CYS A 90 -12.12 -0.61 9.87
CA CYS A 90 -13.02 -1.22 8.91
C CYS A 90 -14.25 -0.34 8.64
N SER A 91 -14.81 0.26 9.69
CA SER A 91 -15.94 1.18 9.59
C SER A 91 -15.57 2.42 8.78
N ALA A 92 -14.44 3.04 9.08
CA ALA A 92 -13.92 4.18 8.33
C ALA A 92 -13.65 3.85 6.85
N TYR A 93 -13.06 2.68 6.57
CA TYR A 93 -12.83 2.21 5.21
C TYR A 93 -14.16 2.03 4.44
N ARG A 94 -15.16 1.40 5.06
CA ARG A 94 -16.46 1.14 4.44
C ARG A 94 -17.27 2.42 4.21
N ALA A 95 -17.17 3.38 5.13
CA ALA A 95 -17.84 4.68 4.99
C ALA A 95 -17.50 5.36 3.65
N TYR A 96 -16.23 5.26 3.22
CA TYR A 96 -15.81 5.73 1.89
C TYR A 96 -16.12 4.73 0.78
N VAL A 97 -15.63 3.50 0.91
CA VAL A 97 -15.57 2.58 -0.23
C VAL A 97 -16.91 1.95 -0.58
N ARG A 98 -17.80 1.83 0.41
CA ARG A 98 -19.10 1.17 0.28
C ARG A 98 -20.26 2.14 0.41
N ASP A 99 -20.22 3.01 1.42
CA ASP A 99 -21.39 3.74 1.86
C ASP A 99 -21.51 5.15 1.22
N ASN A 100 -20.41 5.69 0.70
CA ASN A 100 -20.42 6.92 -0.10
C ASN A 100 -20.80 6.62 -1.56
N GLU A 101 -21.99 7.08 -1.96
CA GLU A 101 -22.58 6.84 -3.28
C GLU A 101 -21.74 7.40 -4.43
N ASP A 102 -21.04 8.52 -4.19
CA ASP A 102 -20.21 9.21 -5.19
C ASP A 102 -18.82 8.60 -5.32
N PHE A 103 -18.40 7.75 -4.38
CA PHE A 103 -17.04 7.22 -4.35
C PHE A 103 -16.67 6.42 -5.60
N VAL A 104 -17.60 5.64 -6.16
CA VAL A 104 -17.34 4.88 -7.39
C VAL A 104 -17.15 5.82 -8.59
N ARG A 105 -17.89 6.93 -8.64
CA ARG A 105 -17.75 7.95 -9.70
C ARG A 105 -16.41 8.67 -9.56
N TYR A 106 -16.06 9.08 -8.35
CA TYR A 106 -14.77 9.68 -8.03
C TYR A 106 -13.60 8.75 -8.37
N PHE A 107 -13.64 7.48 -7.94
CA PHE A 107 -12.60 6.49 -8.20
C PHE A 107 -12.29 6.33 -9.69
N ARG A 108 -13.31 6.28 -10.55
CA ARG A 108 -13.13 6.15 -12.01
C ARG A 108 -12.53 7.40 -12.65
N GLN A 109 -12.83 8.59 -12.10
CA GLN A 109 -12.31 9.85 -12.59
C GLN A 109 -10.88 10.10 -12.10
N ALA A 110 -10.61 9.89 -10.81
CA ALA A 110 -9.33 10.18 -10.16
C ALA A 110 -8.22 9.15 -10.43
N THR A 111 -8.58 7.98 -10.97
CA THR A 111 -7.63 6.89 -11.25
C THR A 111 -7.78 6.38 -12.70
N PRO A 112 -6.75 5.71 -13.25
CA PRO A 112 -6.83 5.11 -14.58
C PRO A 112 -7.50 3.72 -14.57
N GLU A 113 -8.43 3.41 -13.65
CA GLU A 113 -9.00 2.05 -13.53
C GLU A 113 -9.61 1.53 -14.82
N GLN A 114 -10.29 2.41 -15.57
CA GLN A 114 -10.99 2.03 -16.79
C GLN A 114 -10.00 1.73 -17.92
N GLU A 115 -8.98 2.56 -18.07
CA GLU A 115 -7.92 2.41 -19.06
C GLU A 115 -7.07 1.17 -18.78
N LEU A 116 -6.76 0.91 -17.50
CA LEU A 116 -6.06 -0.31 -17.07
C LEU A 116 -6.82 -1.60 -17.41
N ALA A 117 -8.15 -1.54 -17.51
CA ALA A 117 -8.97 -2.69 -17.89
C ALA A 117 -9.02 -2.92 -19.41
N LYS A 118 -8.81 -1.86 -20.22
CA LYS A 118 -8.76 -1.94 -21.70
C LYS A 118 -7.41 -2.45 -22.19
N LEU A 119 -6.33 -2.07 -21.51
CA LEU A 119 -4.97 -2.37 -21.98
C LEU A 119 -4.57 -3.82 -21.69
N PRO A 120 -3.79 -4.46 -22.58
CA PRO A 120 -3.33 -5.85 -22.43
C PRO A 120 -2.20 -6.01 -21.39
N LEU A 121 -2.32 -5.36 -20.23
CA LEU A 121 -1.31 -5.34 -19.17
C LEU A 121 -1.35 -6.60 -18.28
N GLY A 122 -2.46 -7.34 -18.28
CA GLY A 122 -2.65 -8.52 -17.45
C GLY A 122 -3.46 -9.62 -18.14
N SER A 123 -3.13 -10.88 -17.84
CA SER A 123 -3.80 -12.06 -18.43
C SER A 123 -5.21 -12.33 -17.90
N ARG A 124 -5.67 -11.57 -16.90
CA ARG A 124 -6.94 -11.79 -16.20
C ARG A 124 -7.83 -10.55 -16.28
N PRO A 125 -9.15 -10.71 -16.46
CA PRO A 125 -10.08 -9.58 -16.49
C PRO A 125 -10.09 -8.86 -15.13
N ALA A 126 -10.20 -7.53 -15.17
CA ALA A 126 -10.14 -6.67 -13.98
C ALA A 126 -11.28 -6.95 -12.98
N ARG A 127 -12.44 -7.42 -13.46
CA ARG A 127 -13.65 -7.68 -12.65
C ARG A 127 -14.05 -9.15 -12.66
N ARG A 128 -14.83 -9.55 -11.65
CA ARG A 128 -15.53 -10.85 -11.64
C ARG A 128 -16.83 -10.73 -12.47
N LYS A 129 -17.27 -11.81 -13.11
CA LYS A 129 -18.51 -11.82 -13.90
C LYS A 129 -19.72 -11.55 -12.98
N GLY A 130 -20.64 -10.67 -13.41
CA GLY A 130 -21.98 -10.53 -12.83
C GLY A 130 -22.15 -9.50 -11.69
N GLY A 131 -21.22 -8.57 -11.47
CA GLY A 131 -21.38 -7.53 -10.42
C GLY A 131 -20.92 -6.13 -10.86
N GLY A 132 -21.64 -5.10 -10.42
CA GLY A 132 -21.23 -3.69 -10.48
C GLY A 132 -20.45 -3.26 -9.23
N GLY A 133 -19.93 -2.02 -9.22
CA GLY A 133 -19.27 -1.43 -8.05
C GLY A 133 -17.92 -2.03 -7.67
N ILE A 134 -17.37 -1.64 -6.51
CA ILE A 134 -16.01 -2.03 -6.08
C ILE A 134 -15.92 -3.50 -5.68
N ALA A 135 -16.99 -4.08 -5.14
CA ALA A 135 -17.03 -5.49 -4.72
C ALA A 135 -16.75 -6.48 -5.87
N SER A 136 -16.97 -6.08 -7.13
CA SER A 136 -16.66 -6.87 -8.31
C SER A 136 -15.22 -6.71 -8.82
N LEU A 137 -14.52 -5.66 -8.38
CA LEU A 137 -13.15 -5.35 -8.78
C LEU A 137 -12.17 -6.28 -8.08
N ARG A 138 -11.16 -6.77 -8.80
CA ARG A 138 -10.11 -7.60 -8.21
C ARG A 138 -9.10 -6.73 -7.46
N ALA A 139 -8.44 -7.33 -6.46
CA ALA A 139 -7.45 -6.64 -5.63
C ALA A 139 -6.29 -6.00 -6.40
N ILE A 140 -5.83 -6.63 -7.49
CA ILE A 140 -4.71 -6.09 -8.29
C ILE A 140 -5.13 -4.79 -8.99
N PRO A 141 -6.19 -4.74 -9.83
CA PRO A 141 -6.71 -3.48 -10.37
C PRO A 141 -7.00 -2.42 -9.32
N TRP A 142 -7.55 -2.83 -8.17
CA TRP A 142 -7.84 -1.92 -7.07
C TRP A 142 -6.58 -1.22 -6.54
N ILE A 143 -5.56 -1.98 -6.14
CA ILE A 143 -4.29 -1.41 -5.66
C ILE A 143 -3.62 -0.62 -6.77
N PHE A 144 -3.53 -1.19 -7.97
CA PHE A 144 -2.79 -0.62 -9.08
C PHE A 144 -3.34 0.75 -9.50
N ALA A 145 -4.66 0.91 -9.58
CA ALA A 145 -5.29 2.19 -9.92
C ALA A 145 -4.91 3.32 -8.95
N TRP A 146 -4.90 3.06 -7.64
CA TRP A 146 -4.49 4.03 -6.62
C TRP A 146 -2.97 4.20 -6.50
N THR A 147 -2.20 3.20 -6.94
CA THR A 147 -0.75 3.35 -7.09
C THR A 147 -0.44 4.36 -8.20
N GLN A 148 -1.18 4.30 -9.30
CA GLN A 148 -1.00 5.18 -10.45
C GLN A 148 -1.29 6.65 -10.12
N ASN A 149 -2.33 6.95 -9.32
CA ASN A 149 -2.66 8.33 -8.94
C ASN A 149 -1.89 8.85 -7.70
N ARG A 150 -0.98 8.02 -7.16
CA ARG A 150 -0.11 8.34 -6.01
C ARG A 150 -0.82 8.55 -4.68
N LEU A 151 -2.12 8.27 -4.55
CA LEU A 151 -2.81 8.36 -3.25
C LEU A 151 -2.67 7.09 -2.42
N MET A 152 -2.41 5.92 -3.03
CA MET A 152 -2.21 4.64 -2.33
C MET A 152 -3.36 4.24 -1.38
N LEU A 153 -4.57 4.78 -1.61
CA LEU A 153 -5.74 4.68 -0.73
C LEU A 153 -5.97 3.29 -0.09
N PRO A 154 -5.89 2.17 -0.85
CA PRO A 154 -6.18 0.84 -0.31
C PRO A 154 -5.26 0.38 0.82
N ALA A 155 -4.08 0.98 0.94
CA ALA A 155 -3.03 0.51 1.83
C ALA A 155 -2.96 1.26 3.16
N TRP A 156 -3.77 2.32 3.35
CA TRP A 156 -3.78 3.12 4.57
C TRP A 156 -5.16 3.53 5.07
N LEU A 157 -6.18 3.59 4.22
CA LEU A 157 -7.51 4.12 4.59
C LEU A 157 -8.08 3.42 5.84
N GLY A 158 -8.42 4.23 6.84
CA GLY A 158 -8.98 3.80 8.13
C GLY A 158 -7.93 3.48 9.20
N ALA A 159 -6.67 3.20 8.83
CA ALA A 159 -5.65 2.80 9.79
C ALA A 159 -5.21 3.96 10.71
N GLY A 160 -4.85 5.11 10.13
CA GLY A 160 -4.40 6.25 10.93
C GLY A 160 -5.53 6.89 11.75
N GLN A 161 -6.75 6.94 11.21
CA GLN A 161 -7.95 7.35 11.94
C GLN A 161 -8.21 6.48 13.18
N ALA A 162 -8.12 5.16 13.06
CA ALA A 162 -8.32 4.24 14.19
C ALA A 162 -7.20 4.38 15.25
N LEU A 163 -5.95 4.58 14.82
CA LEU A 163 -4.83 4.87 15.73
C LEU A 163 -5.05 6.20 16.46
N ALA A 164 -5.49 7.23 15.76
CA ALA A 164 -5.81 8.53 16.36
C ALA A 164 -6.93 8.41 17.39
N GLY A 165 -8.01 7.69 17.05
CA GLY A 165 -9.13 7.42 17.96
C GLY A 165 -8.67 6.69 19.23
N ALA A 166 -7.83 5.67 19.09
CA ALA A 166 -7.25 4.95 20.23
C ALA A 166 -6.41 5.89 21.12
N ILE A 167 -5.60 6.78 20.54
CA ILE A 167 -4.82 7.78 21.29
C ILE A 167 -5.75 8.74 22.05
N THR A 168 -6.77 9.28 21.39
CA THR A 168 -7.76 10.17 22.02
C THR A 168 -8.51 9.47 23.17
N ASN A 169 -8.75 8.17 23.06
CA ASN A 169 -9.36 7.34 24.11
C ASN A 169 -8.38 6.91 25.22
N GLY A 170 -7.21 7.55 25.31
CA GLY A 170 -6.23 7.34 26.38
C GLY A 170 -5.41 6.05 26.25
N LYS A 171 -5.36 5.43 25.06
CA LYS A 171 -4.63 4.16 24.83
C LYS A 171 -3.21 4.36 24.31
N ARG A 172 -2.68 5.59 24.33
CA ARG A 172 -1.32 5.91 23.83
C ARG A 172 -0.23 5.02 24.43
N ASN A 173 -0.17 4.91 25.75
CA ASN A 173 0.86 4.11 26.43
C ASN A 173 0.81 2.64 26.00
N LEU A 174 -0.39 2.10 25.75
CA LEU A 174 -0.55 0.71 25.31
C LEU A 174 -0.08 0.51 23.87
N LEU A 175 -0.31 1.48 22.98
CA LEU A 175 0.22 1.47 21.61
C LEU A 175 1.74 1.56 21.58
N GLU A 176 2.33 2.41 22.44
CA GLU A 176 3.78 2.52 22.59
C GLU A 176 4.39 1.22 23.11
N GLU A 177 3.75 0.59 24.09
CA GLU A 177 4.17 -0.72 24.60
C GLU A 177 4.10 -1.80 23.52
N MET A 178 3.00 -1.85 22.74
CA MET A 178 2.88 -2.75 21.59
C MET A 178 3.97 -2.49 20.56
N LEU A 179 4.34 -1.23 20.32
CA LEU A 179 5.39 -0.87 19.38
C LEU A 179 6.78 -1.37 19.82
N GLU A 180 7.05 -1.32 21.12
CA GLU A 180 8.33 -1.78 21.70
C GLU A 180 8.41 -3.30 21.79
N HIS A 181 7.32 -3.97 22.16
CA HIS A 181 7.35 -5.37 22.56
C HIS A 181 6.62 -6.34 21.62
N TRP A 182 5.86 -5.84 20.63
CA TRP A 182 5.09 -6.70 19.73
C TRP A 182 5.52 -6.58 18.26
N PRO A 183 6.37 -7.50 17.75
CA PRO A 183 6.90 -7.43 16.38
C PRO A 183 5.84 -7.34 15.28
N PHE A 184 4.65 -7.91 15.50
CA PHE A 184 3.53 -7.81 14.56
C PHE A 184 3.09 -6.36 14.38
N PHE A 185 2.92 -5.63 15.49
CA PHE A 185 2.46 -4.26 15.47
C PHE A 185 3.52 -3.33 14.87
N THR A 186 4.77 -3.47 15.27
CA THR A 186 5.91 -2.75 14.67
C THR A 186 5.99 -2.99 13.15
N SER A 187 5.85 -4.24 12.71
CA SER A 187 5.87 -4.59 11.28
C SER A 187 4.69 -3.99 10.52
N ARG A 188 3.51 -3.92 11.15
CA ARG A 188 2.31 -3.28 10.57
C ARG A 188 2.51 -1.78 10.38
N LEU A 189 3.05 -1.07 11.38
CA LEU A 189 3.29 0.37 11.30
C LEU A 189 4.42 0.72 10.33
N SER A 190 5.53 -0.02 10.34
CA SER A 190 6.59 0.11 9.32
C SER A 190 6.03 -0.09 7.90
N MET A 191 5.03 -0.98 7.79
CA MET A 191 4.38 -1.20 6.51
C MET A 191 3.58 0.00 6.03
N LEU A 192 2.86 0.67 6.93
CA LEU A 192 2.11 1.88 6.67
C LEU A 192 3.04 3.06 6.35
N GLU A 193 4.13 3.20 7.11
CA GLU A 193 5.15 4.23 6.92
C GLU A 193 5.76 4.21 5.50
N MET A 194 6.09 3.01 4.99
CA MET A 194 6.60 2.83 3.63
C MET A 194 5.58 3.26 2.57
N VAL A 195 4.29 3.02 2.80
CA VAL A 195 3.22 3.42 1.89
C VAL A 195 3.12 4.94 1.86
N PHE A 196 3.11 5.58 3.02
CA PHE A 196 3.10 7.04 3.13
C PHE A 196 4.31 7.68 2.45
N ALA A 197 5.50 7.08 2.56
CA ALA A 197 6.69 7.60 1.89
C ALA A 197 6.62 7.59 0.35
N LYS A 198 5.70 6.81 -0.24
CA LYS A 198 5.47 6.74 -1.69
C LYS A 198 4.27 7.55 -2.16
N ALA A 199 3.36 7.86 -1.25
CA ALA A 199 2.18 8.65 -1.54
C ALA A 199 2.58 10.11 -1.84
N ASP A 200 1.84 10.76 -2.73
CA ASP A 200 2.06 12.15 -3.10
C ASP A 200 0.70 12.86 -3.24
N THR A 201 0.38 13.70 -2.26
CA THR A 201 -0.88 14.44 -2.22
C THR A 201 -0.93 15.55 -3.27
N GLY A 202 0.22 16.10 -3.68
CA GLY A 202 0.29 17.11 -4.73
C GLY A 202 -0.03 16.53 -6.10
N LEU A 203 0.58 15.39 -6.45
CA LEU A 203 0.24 14.67 -7.67
C LEU A 203 -1.21 14.18 -7.63
N SER A 204 -1.69 13.62 -6.52
CA SER A 204 -3.10 13.23 -6.39
C SER A 204 -4.05 14.42 -6.62
N ALA A 205 -3.74 15.61 -6.09
CA ALA A 205 -4.52 16.82 -6.33
C ALA A 205 -4.46 17.26 -7.81
N TYR A 206 -3.32 17.07 -8.48
CA TYR A 206 -3.17 17.38 -9.89
C TYR A 206 -4.05 16.48 -10.77
N TYR A 207 -4.13 15.17 -10.46
CA TYR A 207 -5.08 14.26 -11.12
C TYR A 207 -6.52 14.77 -10.97
N ASP A 208 -6.93 15.13 -9.75
CA ASP A 208 -8.28 15.64 -9.52
C ASP A 208 -8.55 16.91 -10.32
N SER A 209 -7.63 17.88 -10.30
CA SER A 209 -7.81 19.18 -10.98
C SER A 209 -7.99 19.08 -12.50
N LYS A 210 -7.60 17.95 -13.11
CA LYS A 210 -7.64 17.74 -14.56
C LYS A 210 -8.67 16.71 -14.99
N LEU A 211 -9.00 15.76 -14.12
CA LEU A 211 -9.75 14.56 -14.49
C LEU A 211 -11.07 14.41 -13.73
N VAL A 212 -11.24 15.13 -12.62
CA VAL A 212 -12.37 15.00 -11.72
C VAL A 212 -13.27 16.23 -11.81
N GLU A 213 -14.58 15.98 -11.95
CA GLU A 213 -15.59 17.04 -11.96
C GLU A 213 -15.64 17.79 -10.62
N ASP A 214 -15.93 19.09 -10.67
CA ASP A 214 -15.89 19.98 -9.48
C ASP A 214 -16.74 19.46 -8.31
N ALA A 215 -17.88 18.83 -8.59
CA ALA A 215 -18.77 18.27 -7.58
C ALA A 215 -18.13 17.14 -6.75
N LEU A 216 -17.11 16.45 -7.28
CA LEU A 216 -16.44 15.31 -6.64
C LEU A 216 -15.08 15.67 -6.03
N GLN A 217 -14.51 16.82 -6.37
CA GLN A 217 -13.22 17.28 -5.82
C GLN A 217 -13.16 17.30 -4.28
N PRO A 218 -14.24 17.66 -3.54
CA PRO A 218 -14.24 17.60 -2.08
C PRO A 218 -13.91 16.22 -1.49
N ILE A 219 -14.26 15.12 -2.19
CA ILE A 219 -13.90 13.76 -1.75
C ILE A 219 -12.38 13.59 -1.74
N GLY A 220 -11.72 14.00 -2.83
CA GLY A 220 -10.28 13.91 -2.94
C GLY A 220 -9.53 14.82 -1.97
N GLU A 221 -10.05 16.04 -1.75
CA GLU A 221 -9.51 16.96 -0.75
C GLU A 221 -9.53 16.33 0.63
N HIS A 222 -10.69 15.81 1.07
CA HIS A 222 -10.80 15.16 2.37
C HIS A 222 -9.87 13.94 2.49
N LEU A 223 -9.75 13.11 1.46
CA LEU A 223 -8.83 11.96 1.49
C LEU A 223 -7.36 12.41 1.61
N ARG A 224 -6.97 13.52 0.97
CA ARG A 224 -5.62 14.10 1.08
C ARG A 224 -5.36 14.76 2.43
N GLU A 225 -6.37 15.39 3.01
CA GLU A 225 -6.31 15.88 4.39
C GLU A 225 -6.14 14.71 5.37
N GLN A 226 -6.89 13.62 5.15
CA GLN A 226 -6.84 12.45 6.01
C GLN A 226 -5.48 11.76 5.99
N ILE A 227 -4.89 11.48 4.81
CA ILE A 227 -3.54 10.89 4.77
C ILE A 227 -2.50 11.80 5.42
N THR A 228 -2.67 13.13 5.31
CA THR A 228 -1.78 14.10 5.98
C THR A 228 -1.92 14.03 7.50
N ALA A 229 -3.13 13.87 8.02
CA ALA A 229 -3.38 13.67 9.45
C ALA A 229 -2.83 12.31 9.93
N ASP A 230 -3.06 11.25 9.18
CA ASP A 230 -2.60 9.89 9.49
C ASP A 230 -1.07 9.80 9.55
N ILE A 231 -0.36 10.49 8.65
CA ILE A 231 1.10 10.60 8.67
C ILE A 231 1.58 11.25 9.98
N LYS A 232 0.92 12.33 10.42
CA LYS A 232 1.28 13.00 11.68
C LYS A 232 1.09 12.09 12.88
N VAL A 233 -0.04 11.37 12.93
CA VAL A 233 -0.33 10.39 14.01
C VAL A 233 0.71 9.29 14.04
N LEU A 234 1.09 8.75 12.87
CA LEU A 234 2.12 7.72 12.79
C LEU A 234 3.49 8.23 13.27
N LEU A 235 3.93 9.39 12.78
CA LEU A 235 5.22 9.98 13.17
C LEU A 235 5.29 10.28 14.67
N ASP A 236 4.20 10.83 15.22
CA ASP A 236 4.05 11.13 16.64
C ASP A 236 4.10 9.86 17.51
N LEU A 237 3.48 8.76 17.06
CA LEU A 237 3.55 7.46 17.74
C LEU A 237 4.94 6.81 17.64
N LEU A 238 5.62 6.96 16.50
CA LEU A 238 6.97 6.42 16.28
C LEU A 238 8.07 7.25 16.97
N GLY A 239 7.76 8.49 17.39
CA GLY A 239 8.72 9.45 17.89
C GLY A 239 9.69 9.96 16.80
N GLU A 240 9.25 9.98 15.54
CA GLU A 240 10.07 10.30 14.38
C GLU A 240 9.67 11.66 13.77
N LYS A 241 10.62 12.35 13.16
CA LYS A 241 10.37 13.66 12.52
C LYS A 241 10.07 13.54 11.03
N LYS A 242 10.50 12.43 10.42
CA LYS A 242 10.37 12.18 8.97
C LYS A 242 10.09 10.70 8.75
N LEU A 243 9.28 10.40 7.74
CA LEU A 243 9.02 9.01 7.36
C LEU A 243 10.33 8.30 7.00
N LEU A 244 10.44 7.05 7.45
CA LEU A 244 11.57 6.16 7.26
C LEU A 244 12.86 6.72 7.90
N GLU A 245 12.78 7.35 9.08
CA GLU A 245 13.96 7.93 9.75
C GLU A 245 14.97 6.84 10.12
N LYS A 246 14.48 5.67 10.55
CA LYS A 246 15.28 4.50 10.91
C LYS A 246 15.74 3.65 9.71
N GLU A 247 15.25 3.93 8.50
CA GLU A 247 15.54 3.19 7.27
C GLU A 247 16.11 4.12 6.16
N PRO A 248 17.30 4.74 6.39
CA PRO A 248 17.82 5.82 5.55
C PRO A 248 18.03 5.41 4.09
N TRP A 249 18.51 4.19 3.85
CA TRP A 249 18.64 3.64 2.49
C TRP A 249 17.29 3.45 1.80
N GLY A 250 16.29 2.96 2.54
CA GLY A 250 14.93 2.81 2.03
C GLY A 250 14.34 4.15 1.61
N ARG A 251 14.53 5.17 2.45
CA ARG A 251 14.11 6.55 2.20
C ARG A 251 14.78 7.13 0.95
N GLU A 252 16.11 7.07 0.87
CA GLU A 252 16.88 7.59 -0.27
C GLU A 252 16.48 6.89 -1.58
N SER A 253 16.32 5.56 -1.55
CA SER A 253 15.89 4.78 -2.71
C SER A 253 14.47 5.13 -3.19
N ILE A 254 13.56 5.49 -2.28
CA ILE A 254 12.22 5.97 -2.63
C ILE A 254 12.31 7.39 -3.20
N GLN A 255 13.02 8.30 -2.54
CA GLN A 255 13.18 9.69 -2.98
C GLN A 255 13.76 9.78 -4.40
N LEU A 256 14.83 9.02 -4.68
CA LEU A 256 15.42 8.99 -6.02
C LEU A 256 14.40 8.52 -7.08
N ARG A 257 13.61 7.49 -6.77
CA ARG A 257 12.60 6.98 -7.70
C ARG A 257 11.44 7.94 -7.90
N ASN A 258 11.03 8.67 -6.86
CA ASN A 258 9.97 9.67 -6.99
C ASN A 258 10.35 10.71 -8.03
N VAL A 259 11.58 11.27 -8.00
CA VAL A 259 12.06 12.25 -8.99
C VAL A 259 11.88 11.78 -10.44
N TYR A 260 12.10 10.49 -10.74
CA TYR A 260 11.91 9.94 -12.08
C TYR A 260 10.47 9.49 -12.39
N THR A 261 9.67 9.25 -11.36
CA THR A 261 8.27 8.82 -11.51
C THR A 261 7.35 10.02 -11.73
N ASP A 262 7.62 11.14 -11.08
CA ASP A 262 6.79 12.34 -11.11
C ASP A 262 6.52 12.89 -12.53
N PRO A 263 7.49 12.99 -13.46
CA PRO A 263 7.21 13.41 -14.83
C PRO A 263 6.31 12.43 -15.58
N LEU A 264 6.40 11.12 -15.28
CA LEU A 264 5.49 10.12 -15.86
C LEU A 264 4.07 10.34 -15.34
N ASN A 265 3.90 10.65 -14.05
CA ASN A 265 2.59 10.94 -13.49
C ASN A 265 1.96 12.19 -14.11
N VAL A 266 2.73 13.26 -14.32
CA VAL A 266 2.25 14.49 -14.96
C VAL A 266 1.85 14.24 -16.41
N LEU A 267 2.70 13.54 -17.19
CA LEU A 267 2.38 13.15 -18.56
C LEU A 267 1.13 12.26 -18.62
N GLN A 268 1.02 11.31 -17.70
CA GLN A 268 -0.12 10.40 -17.62
C GLN A 268 -1.45 11.14 -17.41
N VAL A 269 -1.48 12.22 -16.64
CA VAL A 269 -2.71 13.04 -16.47
C VAL A 269 -3.17 13.63 -17.80
N GLU A 270 -2.25 14.22 -18.55
CA GLU A 270 -2.55 14.80 -19.86
C GLU A 270 -3.03 13.71 -20.84
N LEU A 271 -2.34 12.57 -20.88
CA LEU A 271 -2.72 11.45 -21.74
C LEU A 271 -4.10 10.89 -21.37
N LEU A 272 -4.43 10.77 -20.07
CA LEU A 272 -5.76 10.35 -19.61
C LEU A 272 -6.84 11.33 -20.04
N ALA A 273 -6.60 12.64 -19.88
CA ALA A 273 -7.55 13.68 -20.28
C ALA A 273 -7.85 13.60 -21.79
N ARG A 274 -6.81 13.44 -22.61
CA ARG A 274 -6.97 13.29 -24.08
C ARG A 274 -7.67 11.98 -24.45
N ASN A 275 -7.24 10.86 -23.88
CA ASN A 275 -7.81 9.54 -24.16
C ASN A 275 -9.30 9.45 -23.81
N ARG A 276 -9.74 10.17 -22.77
CA ARG A 276 -11.15 10.24 -22.36
C ARG A 276 -11.99 11.13 -23.28
N ALA A 277 -11.37 12.08 -23.97
CA ALA A 277 -12.04 12.94 -24.93
C ALA A 277 -12.11 12.31 -26.34
N THR A 278 -11.02 11.66 -26.76
CA THR A 278 -10.89 11.03 -28.07
C THR A 278 -10.04 9.76 -27.95
N GLU A 279 -10.56 8.63 -28.45
CA GLU A 279 -9.78 7.39 -28.53
C GLU A 279 -8.73 7.50 -29.66
N ASP A 280 -7.47 7.24 -29.32
CA ASP A 280 -6.31 7.33 -30.23
C ASP A 280 -5.25 6.28 -29.81
N ASP A 281 -4.83 5.43 -30.76
CA ASP A 281 -3.91 4.32 -30.52
C ASP A 281 -2.54 4.77 -30.01
N ASP A 282 -2.03 5.92 -30.47
CA ASP A 282 -0.72 6.44 -30.03
C ASP A 282 -0.80 6.93 -28.57
N ILE A 283 -1.96 7.49 -28.17
CA ILE A 283 -2.22 7.89 -26.79
C ILE A 283 -2.32 6.66 -25.88
N GLU A 284 -3.02 5.60 -26.32
CA GLU A 284 -3.09 4.34 -25.57
C GLU A 284 -1.71 3.71 -25.36
N GLN A 285 -0.86 3.73 -26.39
CA GLN A 285 0.53 3.27 -26.27
C GLN A 285 1.35 4.11 -25.29
N ALA A 286 1.24 5.44 -25.37
CA ALA A 286 1.91 6.33 -24.43
C ALA A 286 1.42 6.08 -22.98
N LEU A 287 0.12 5.85 -22.78
CA LEU A 287 -0.45 5.49 -21.49
C LEU A 287 0.16 4.18 -20.96
N MET A 288 0.29 3.15 -21.78
CA MET A 288 0.94 1.89 -21.38
C MET A 288 2.36 2.11 -20.86
N VAL A 289 3.14 2.97 -21.53
CA VAL A 289 4.51 3.31 -21.10
C VAL A 289 4.49 4.01 -19.74
N THR A 290 3.60 4.98 -19.54
CA THR A 290 3.47 5.67 -18.24
C THR A 290 3.04 4.71 -17.13
N PHE A 291 2.04 3.85 -17.36
CA PHE A 291 1.59 2.88 -16.37
C PHE A 291 2.71 1.90 -15.96
N ALA A 292 3.45 1.37 -16.94
CA ALA A 292 4.56 0.47 -16.69
C ALA A 292 5.72 1.17 -15.97
N GLY A 293 6.04 2.41 -16.36
CA GLY A 293 7.09 3.21 -15.73
C GLY A 293 6.76 3.58 -14.28
N VAL A 294 5.54 4.05 -14.02
CA VAL A 294 5.07 4.35 -12.66
C VAL A 294 5.06 3.09 -11.79
N ALA A 295 4.60 1.95 -12.33
CA ALA A 295 4.64 0.68 -11.62
C ALA A 295 6.06 0.24 -11.25
N ALA A 296 7.01 0.41 -12.17
CA ALA A 296 8.42 0.09 -11.94
C ALA A 296 9.05 1.02 -10.89
N GLY A 297 8.68 2.30 -10.90
CA GLY A 297 9.09 3.30 -9.92
C GLY A 297 8.52 3.01 -8.53
N MET A 298 7.23 2.71 -8.43
CA MET A 298 6.53 2.51 -7.16
C MET A 298 6.81 1.14 -6.53
N ARG A 299 7.04 0.09 -7.31
CA ARG A 299 7.21 -1.29 -6.82
C ARG A 299 6.03 -1.72 -5.94
N ASN A 300 6.28 -2.40 -4.82
CA ASN A 300 5.28 -2.85 -3.86
C ASN A 300 4.60 -1.69 -3.11
N THR A 301 3.28 -1.61 -3.15
CA THR A 301 2.49 -0.50 -2.55
C THR A 301 1.33 -0.98 -1.68
N GLY A 302 1.01 -2.28 -1.68
CA GLY A 302 -0.02 -2.93 -0.88
C GLY A 302 0.15 -4.44 -0.87
#